data_AF-A0A858WYC2-F1
#
_entry.id   AF-A0A858WYC2-F1
#
_cell.length_a   1.000
_cell.length_b   1.000
_cell.length_c   1.000
_cell.angle_alpha   90.00
_cell.angle_beta   90.00
_cell.angle_gamma   90.00
#
_symmetry.space_group_name_H-M   'P 1'
#
loop_
_entity.id
_entity.type
_entity.pdbx_description
1 polymer ?
#
loop_
_entity_poly.entity_id
_entity_poly.type
_entity_poly.pdbx_seq_one_letter_code
_entity_poly.pdbx_strand_id
1 'polypeptide(L)' 'MEDEDHTLLMVMYESWRRHQVSMTTVEDLSKRMRDLGFSTDVKESLARLVAEHFVDQHGVWIMLTEKGLVKGLRIDGL' A
#
# COMPACT_ATOMS: atom_id res chain seq x y z
N MET A 1 7.83 -4.47 -11.94
CA MET A 1 7.26 -3.15 -11.59
C MET A 1 5.81 -3.28 -11.14
N GLU A 2 4.91 -3.93 -11.89
CA GLU A 2 3.52 -4.14 -11.44
C GLU A 2 3.41 -4.97 -10.13
N ASP A 3 4.29 -5.97 -9.94
CA ASP A 3 4.31 -6.80 -8.72
C ASP A 3 4.63 -6.02 -7.43
N GLU A 4 5.46 -4.97 -7.51
CA GLU A 4 5.82 -4.16 -6.34
C GLU A 4 4.67 -3.24 -5.93
N ASP A 5 3.97 -2.67 -6.91
CA ASP A 5 2.80 -1.81 -6.69
C ASP A 5 1.65 -2.63 -6.07
N HIS A 6 1.43 -3.85 -6.57
CA HIS A 6 0.47 -4.79 -5.99
C HIS A 6 0.86 -5.20 -4.58
N THR A 7 2.13 -5.53 -4.34
CA THR A 7 2.59 -5.93 -3.00
C THR A 7 2.45 -4.79 -2.00
N LEU A 8 2.83 -3.57 -2.37
CA LEU A 8 2.69 -2.39 -1.51
C LEU A 8 1.22 -2.12 -1.15
N LEU A 9 0.31 -2.23 -2.13
CA LEU A 9 -1.12 -2.12 -1.90
C LEU A 9 -1.65 -3.23 -0.98
N MET A 10 -1.19 -4.48 -1.18
CA MET A 10 -1.55 -5.62 -0.34
C MET A 10 -1.06 -5.47 1.10
N VAL A 11 0.11 -4.88 1.33
CA VAL A 11 0.61 -4.58 2.69
C VAL A 11 -0.33 -3.62 3.43
N MET A 12 -0.86 -2.61 2.74
CA MET A 12 -1.84 -1.69 3.30
C MET A 12 -3.19 -2.36 3.54
N TYR A 13 -3.67 -3.11 2.55
CA TYR A 13 -4.93 -3.86 2.62
C TYR A 13 -4.95 -4.86 3.77
N GLU A 14 -3.89 -5.65 3.95
CA GLU A 14 -3.79 -6.61 5.06
C GLU A 14 -3.75 -5.91 6.43
N SER A 15 -3.10 -4.75 6.51
CA SER A 15 -3.10 -3.92 7.72
C SER A 15 -4.51 -3.47 8.08
N TRP A 16 -5.28 -3.02 7.09
CA TRP A 16 -6.68 -2.66 7.27
C TRP A 16 -7.54 -3.88 7.63
N ARG A 17 -7.40 -4.99 6.91
CA ARG A 17 -8.17 -6.21 7.12
C ARG A 17 -8.03 -6.76 8.54
N ARG A 18 -6.81 -6.77 9.08
CA ARG A 18 -6.52 -7.33 10.41
C ARG A 18 -6.76 -6.36 11.55
N HIS A 19 -6.48 -5.07 11.35
CA HIS A 19 -6.46 -4.10 12.45
C HIS A 19 -7.50 -2.98 12.31
N GLN A 20 -8.27 -2.95 11.22
CA GLN A 20 -9.17 -1.84 10.84
C GLN A 20 -8.46 -0.49 10.72
N VAL A 21 -7.15 -0.51 10.44
CA VAL A 21 -6.32 0.68 10.26
C VAL A 21 -6.04 0.89 8.77
N SER A 22 -6.60 1.94 8.19
CA SER A 22 -6.38 2.35 6.79
C SER A 22 -5.23 3.35 6.61
N MET A 23 -4.55 3.75 7.68
CA MET A 23 -3.53 4.81 7.68
C MET A 23 -2.15 4.29 8.11
N THR A 24 -1.10 4.71 7.43
CA THR A 24 0.29 4.32 7.68
C THR A 24 1.25 5.44 7.28
N THR A 25 2.55 5.24 7.43
CA THR A 25 3.60 6.15 6.93
C THR A 25 4.44 5.48 5.84
N VAL A 26 5.20 6.29 5.08
CA VAL A 26 6.18 5.79 4.10
C VAL A 26 7.27 4.95 4.78
N GLU A 27 7.67 5.32 6.00
CA GLU A 27 8.70 4.61 6.77
C GLU A 27 8.21 3.21 7.17
N ASP A 28 6.99 3.10 7.69
CA ASP A 28 6.37 1.82 8.05
C ASP A 28 6.19 0.91 6.84
N LEU A 29 5.74 1.48 5.72
CA LEU A 29 5.59 0.75 4.46
C LEU A 29 6.94 0.23 3.96
N SER A 30 7.97 1.07 3.99
CA SER A 30 9.32 0.67 3.61
C SER A 30 9.87 -0.44 4.50
N LYS A 31 9.60 -0.38 5.81
CA LYS A 31 10.00 -1.42 6.75
C LYS A 31 9.32 -2.75 6.44
N ARG A 32 7.99 -2.74 6.26
CA ARG A 32 7.22 -3.95 5.93
C ARG A 32 7.63 -4.57 4.60
N MET A 33 7.89 -3.76 3.58
CA MET A 33 8.38 -4.24 2.29
C MET A 33 9.75 -4.92 2.41
N ARG A 34 10.67 -4.36 3.21
CA ARG A 34 11.97 -5.00 3.52
C ARG A 34 11.81 -6.31 4.27
N ASP A 35 10.88 -6.39 5.22
CA ASP A 35 10.60 -7.62 5.96
C ASP A 35 10.07 -8.74 5.03
N LEU A 36 9.45 -8.37 3.91
CA LEU A 36 9.01 -9.28 2.84
C LEU A 36 10.09 -9.60 1.80
N GLY A 37 11.32 -9.09 1.97
CA GLY A 37 12.45 -9.35 1.08
C GLY A 37 12.57 -8.38 -0.11
N PHE A 38 11.75 -7.32 -0.18
CA PHE A 38 11.89 -6.28 -1.21
C PHE A 38 12.96 -5.26 -0.80
N SER A 39 13.95 -5.02 -1.66
CA SER A 39 15.03 -4.05 -1.41
C SER A 39 14.69 -2.61 -1.84
N THR A 40 13.48 -2.38 -2.35
CA THR A 40 13.14 -1.19 -3.14
C THR A 40 12.68 -0.02 -2.26
N ASP A 41 13.05 1.20 -2.65
CA ASP A 41 12.44 2.44 -2.16
C ASP A 41 10.97 2.47 -2.62
N VAL A 42 10.03 2.38 -1.67
CA VAL A 42 8.59 2.31 -1.94
C VAL A 42 8.03 3.59 -2.56
N LYS A 43 8.80 4.68 -2.62
CA LYS A 43 8.33 5.98 -3.11
C LYS A 43 7.82 5.93 -4.55
N GLU A 44 8.46 5.17 -5.44
CA GLU A 44 8.05 5.12 -6.84
C GLU A 44 6.71 4.40 -6.99
N SER A 45 6.59 3.21 -6.38
CA SER A 45 5.32 2.47 -6.30
C SER A 45 4.23 3.28 -5.62
N LEU A 46 4.57 3.96 -4.52
CA LEU A 46 3.63 4.81 -3.80
C LEU A 46 3.16 5.98 -4.67
N ALA A 47 4.06 6.64 -5.40
CA ALA A 47 3.69 7.73 -6.30
C ALA A 47 2.73 7.25 -7.41
N ARG A 48 2.93 6.04 -7.94
CA ARG A 48 1.98 5.42 -8.90
C ARG A 48 0.63 5.13 -8.25
N LEU A 49 0.61 4.52 -7.06
CA LEU A 49 -0.64 4.25 -6.34
C LEU A 49 -1.42 5.54 -5.98
N VAL A 50 -0.71 6.63 -5.68
CA VAL A 50 -1.31 7.96 -5.47
C VAL A 50 -1.87 8.51 -6.78
N ALA A 51 -1.11 8.46 -7.87
CA ALA A 51 -1.57 8.91 -9.19
C ALA A 51 -2.80 8.13 -9.68
N GLU A 52 -2.91 6.86 -9.29
CA GLU A 52 -4.05 6.00 -9.59
C GLU A 52 -5.19 6.08 -8.55
N HIS A 53 -5.07 6.93 -7.52
CA HIS A 53 -6.06 7.09 -6.43
C HIS A 53 -6.37 5.81 -5.65
N PHE A 54 -5.44 4.84 -5.60
CA PHE A 54 -5.57 3.70 -4.69
C PHE A 54 -5.19 4.07 -3.25
N VAL A 55 -4.36 5.09 -3.08
CA VAL A 55 -3.98 5.64 -1.79
C VAL A 55 -3.95 7.17 -1.86
N ASP A 56 -4.20 7.83 -0.74
CA ASP A 56 -4.06 9.28 -0.58
C ASP A 56 -2.86 9.60 0.30
N GLN A 57 -2.14 10.67 -0.01
CA GLN A 57 -1.01 11.17 0.78
C GLN A 57 -1.32 12.53 1.40
N HIS A 58 -1.26 12.61 2.73
CA HIS A 58 -1.41 13.86 3.50
C HIS A 58 -0.16 14.08 4.35
N GLY A 59 0.84 14.73 3.77
CA GLY A 59 2.15 14.92 4.39
C GLY A 59 2.87 13.58 4.56
N VAL A 60 3.08 13.17 5.81
CA VAL A 60 3.73 11.89 6.15
C VAL A 60 2.77 10.70 6.16
N TRP A 61 1.46 10.96 6.17
CA TRP A 61 0.43 9.94 6.25
C TRP A 61 0.02 9.44 4.88
N ILE A 62 -0.09 8.13 4.75
CA ILE A 62 -0.60 7.41 3.59
C ILE A 62 -1.89 6.71 4.01
N MET A 63 -2.98 6.95 3.28
CA MET A 63 -4.28 6.37 3.57
C MET A 63 -4.75 5.49 2.42
N LEU A 64 -5.27 4.32 2.73
CA LEU A 64 -5.90 3.44 1.76
C LEU A 64 -7.29 3.99 1.40
N THR A 65 -7.54 4.23 0.11
CA THR A 65 -8.86 4.71 -0.35
C THR A 65 -9.83 3.55 -0.50
N GLU A 66 -11.12 3.85 -0.69
CA GLU A 66 -12.12 2.84 -1.08
C GLU A 66 -11.74 2.12 -2.38
N LYS A 67 -11.21 2.86 -3.36
CA LYS A 67 -10.71 2.28 -4.62
C LYS A 67 -9.54 1.32 -4.35
N GLY A 68 -8.63 1.70 -3.47
CA GLY A 68 -7.52 0.86 -3.02
C GLY A 68 -7.97 -0.42 -2.32
N LEU A 69 -8.97 -0.32 -1.43
CA LEU A 69 -9.59 -1.47 -0.77
C LEU A 69 -10.17 -2.46 -1.78
N VAL A 70 -10.95 -1.97 -2.75
CA VAL A 70 -11.55 -2.81 -3.79
C VAL A 70 -10.48 -3.46 -4.67
N LYS A 71 -9.42 -2.74 -5.02
CA LYS A 71 -8.30 -3.30 -5.79
C LYS A 71 -7.55 -4.36 -4.98
N GLY A 72 -7.28 -4.13 -3.69
CA GLY A 72 -6.67 -5.10 -2.79
C GLY A 72 -7.50 -6.39 -2.65
N LEU A 73 -8.82 -6.25 -2.49
CA LEU A 73 -9.76 -7.37 -2.42
C LEU A 73 -9.67 -8.28 -3.67
N ARG A 74 -9.61 -7.67 -4.87
CA ARG A 74 -9.46 -8.39 -6.13
C ARG A 74 -8.13 -9.13 -6.26
N ILE A 75 -7.05 -8.56 -5.72
CA ILE A 75 -5.72 -9.20 -5.70
C ILE A 75 -5.74 -10.40 -4.72
N ASP A 76 -6.44 -10.29 -3.59
CA ASP A 76 -6.64 -11.36 -2.60
C ASP A 76 -7.51 -12.53 -3.12
N GLY A 77 -8.11 -12.40 -4.31
CA GLY A 77 -8.94 -13.44 -4.94
C GLY A 77 -10.39 -13.49 -4.47
N LEU A 78 -10.91 -12.37 -3.95
CA LEU A 78 -12.29 -12.20 -3.48
C LEU A 78 -13.17 -11.40 -4.46
#